data_AF-A0A9P1E400-F1
#
_entry.id   AF-A0A9P1E400-F1
#
_cell.length_a   1.000
_cell.length_b   1.000
_cell.length_c   1.000
_cell.angle_alpha   90.00
_cell.angle_beta   90.00
_cell.angle_gamma   90.00
#
_symmetry.space_group_name_H-M   'P 1'
#
loop_
_entity.id
_entity.type
_entity.pdbx_description
1 polymer ?
#
loop_
_entity_poly.entity_id
_entity_poly.type
_entity_poly.pdbx_seq_one_letter_code
_entity_poly.pdbx_strand_id
1 'polypeptide(L)'
;MLTEMEALHSSGTWEVVSHPPSKSVVGFRWIYTVKVGPHGQVDRFKAHLVAKGYTQIYGLDYTDTFSSVVKIASIRLILFMAAMSHWPLFQLDIKNAFLHGNLDEEVYMEQPPDFIARGGGGGV
;
A
#
# COMPACT_ATOMS: atom_id res chain seq x y z
N MET A 1 6.72 7.36 -11.24
CA MET A 1 5.74 6.44 -11.86
C MET A 1 6.42 5.14 -12.23
N LEU A 2 7.42 5.12 -13.11
CA LEU A 2 8.19 3.91 -13.47
C LEU A 2 8.71 3.14 -12.26
N THR A 3 9.45 3.81 -11.36
CA THR A 3 9.98 3.20 -10.13
C THR A 3 8.90 2.62 -9.23
N GLU A 4 7.69 3.20 -9.22
CA GLU A 4 6.57 2.68 -8.43
C GLU A 4 5.98 1.44 -9.10
N MET A 5 5.78 1.46 -10.43
CA MET A 5 5.29 0.30 -11.18
C MET A 5 6.26 -0.88 -11.08
N GLU A 6 7.57 -0.65 -11.18
CA GLU A 6 8.60 -1.68 -10.97
C GLU A 6 8.56 -2.24 -9.54
N ALA A 7 8.38 -1.38 -8.53
CA ALA A 7 8.23 -1.81 -7.15
C ALA A 7 6.97 -2.67 -6.95
N LEU A 8 5.84 -2.30 -7.57
CA LEU A 8 4.60 -3.08 -7.55
C LEU A 8 4.74 -4.39 -8.32
N HIS A 9 5.42 -4.43 -9.46
CA HIS A 9 5.64 -5.68 -10.18
C HIS A 9 6.55 -6.64 -9.39
N SER A 10 7.59 -6.11 -8.73
CA SER A 10 8.50 -6.91 -7.92
C SER A 10 7.91 -7.40 -6.60
N SER A 11 6.83 -6.78 -6.09
CA SER A 11 6.15 -7.27 -4.89
C SER A 11 5.39 -8.57 -5.13
N GLY A 12 5.01 -8.86 -6.38
CA GLY A 12 4.27 -10.08 -6.74
C GLY A 12 2.89 -10.18 -6.08
N THR A 13 2.28 -9.03 -5.72
CA THR A 13 1.02 -8.98 -4.96
C THR A 13 -0.23 -8.81 -5.84
N TRP A 14 -0.09 -8.80 -7.17
CA TRP A 14 -1.19 -8.58 -8.10
C TRP A 14 -0.89 -9.20 -9.47
N GLU A 15 -1.94 -9.43 -10.26
CA GLU A 15 -1.84 -9.94 -11.62
C GLU A 15 -2.75 -9.15 -12.58
N VAL A 16 -2.36 -9.12 -13.86
CA VAL A 16 -3.16 -8.47 -14.91
C VAL A 16 -4.11 -9.50 -15.49
N VAL A 17 -5.41 -9.27 -15.31
CA VAL A 17 -6.50 -10.12 -15.80
C VAL A 17 -7.35 -9.42 -16.85
N SER A 18 -8.10 -10.19 -17.63
CA SER A 18 -9.17 -9.64 -18.47
C SER A 18 -10.27 -9.00 -17.60
N HIS A 19 -10.93 -7.98 -18.14
CA HIS A 19 -12.01 -7.29 -17.42
C HIS A 19 -13.10 -8.28 -16.96
N PRO A 20 -13.35 -8.40 -15.64
CA PRO A 20 -14.31 -9.37 -15.12
C PRO A 20 -15.75 -8.91 -15.41
N PRO A 21 -16.59 -9.71 -16.10
CA PRO A 21 -17.90 -9.26 -16.58
C PRO A 21 -18.97 -9.02 -15.49
N SER A 22 -18.66 -9.27 -14.21
CA SER A 22 -19.63 -9.21 -13.10
C SER A 22 -19.04 -8.70 -11.77
N LYS A 23 -17.81 -8.17 -11.77
CA LYS A 23 -17.15 -7.67 -10.56
C LYS A 23 -16.94 -6.17 -10.65
N SER A 24 -17.05 -5.48 -9.51
CA SER A 24 -16.75 -4.05 -9.44
C SER A 24 -15.26 -3.81 -9.61
N VAL A 25 -14.90 -2.97 -10.58
CA VAL A 25 -13.52 -2.52 -10.76
C VAL A 25 -13.38 -1.15 -10.11
N VAL A 26 -12.44 -1.01 -9.16
CA VAL A 26 -12.11 0.28 -8.57
C VAL A 26 -11.16 1.03 -9.50
N GLY A 27 -11.40 2.32 -9.69
CA GLY A 27 -10.50 3.13 -10.49
C GLY A 27 -9.14 3.33 -9.82
N PHE A 28 -8.18 3.90 -10.54
CA PHE A 28 -6.87 4.26 -10.00
C PHE A 28 -6.70 5.76 -9.76
N ARG A 29 -5.73 6.12 -8.91
CA ARG A 29 -5.26 7.49 -8.71
C ARG A 29 -3.75 7.51 -8.45
N TRP A 30 -3.06 8.42 -9.13
CA TRP A 30 -1.68 8.77 -8.79
C TRP A 30 -1.65 9.85 -7.70
N ILE A 31 -0.86 9.62 -6.66
CA ILE A 31 -0.57 10.59 -5.61
C ILE A 31 0.87 11.05 -5.80
N TYR A 32 1.06 12.34 -6.05
CA TYR A 32 2.38 12.94 -6.20
C TYR A 32 2.77 13.67 -4.93
N THR A 33 4.02 13.54 -4.53
CA THR A 33 4.55 14.24 -3.35
C THR A 33 5.96 14.72 -3.65
N VAL A 34 6.19 16.01 -3.43
CA VAL A 34 7.54 16.59 -3.45
C VAL A 34 8.12 16.50 -2.05
N LYS A 35 9.23 15.77 -1.90
CA LYS A 35 10.01 15.73 -0.67
C LYS A 35 11.04 16.84 -0.74
N VAL A 36 10.96 17.73 0.23
CA VAL A 36 11.84 18.89 0.37
C VAL A 36 12.82 18.60 1.50
N GLY A 37 14.10 18.87 1.25
CA GLY A 37 15.17 18.71 2.23
C GLY A 37 15.13 19.80 3.31
N PRO A 38 15.96 19.68 4.36
CA PRO A 38 15.97 20.61 5.49
C PRO A 38 16.29 22.07 5.10
N HIS A 39 17.00 22.27 3.98
CA HIS A 39 17.38 23.60 3.48
C HIS A 39 16.42 24.12 2.40
N GLY A 40 15.25 23.51 2.24
CA GLY A 40 14.23 23.96 1.30
C GLY A 40 14.44 23.53 -0.16
N GLN A 41 15.51 22.79 -0.47
CA GLN A 41 15.70 22.25 -1.81
C GLN A 41 14.83 21.02 -2.06
N VAL A 42 14.42 20.80 -3.30
CA VAL A 42 13.73 19.56 -3.68
C VAL A 42 14.73 18.40 -3.61
N ASP A 43 14.45 17.45 -2.73
CA ASP A 43 15.26 16.25 -2.54
C ASP A 43 14.78 15.12 -3.45
N ARG A 44 13.46 14.91 -3.52
CA ARG A 44 12.88 13.82 -4.32
C ARG A 44 11.45 14.08 -4.75
N PHE A 45 11.13 13.67 -5.97
CA PHE A 45 9.75 13.50 -6.42
C PHE A 45 9.29 12.06 -6.15
N LYS A 46 8.20 11.90 -5.40
CA LYS A 46 7.55 10.61 -5.15
C LYS A 46 6.22 10.56 -5.89
N ALA A 47 5.90 9.38 -6.41
CA ALA A 47 4.62 9.07 -7.03
C ALA A 47 4.15 7.72 -6.49
N HIS A 48 2.92 7.65 -6.01
CA HIS A 48 2.29 6.43 -5.52
C HIS A 48 1.04 6.13 -6.32
N LEU A 49 0.88 4.87 -6.73
CA LEU A 49 -0.33 4.40 -7.37
C LEU A 49 -1.26 3.83 -6.30
N VAL A 50 -2.50 4.32 -6.27
CA VAL A 50 -3.46 3.92 -5.24
C VAL A 50 -4.81 3.59 -5.90
N ALA A 51 -5.46 2.54 -5.41
CA ALA A 51 -6.85 2.24 -5.72
C ALA A 51 -7.77 3.35 -5.16
N LYS A 52 -8.79 3.75 -5.91
CA LYS A 52 -9.78 4.72 -5.45
C LYS A 52 -10.70 4.05 -4.41
N GLY A 53 -10.31 4.13 -3.14
CA GLY A 53 -11.04 3.50 -2.02
C GLY A 53 -12.35 4.20 -1.61
N TYR A 54 -12.79 5.27 -2.29
CA TYR A 54 -14.03 5.98 -1.95
C TYR A 54 -15.30 5.33 -2.52
N THR A 55 -15.21 4.09 -3.02
CA THR A 55 -16.37 3.27 -3.40
C THR A 55 -17.03 2.56 -2.22
N GLN A 56 -16.54 2.74 -1.00
CA GLN A 56 -17.16 2.17 0.21
C GLN A 56 -18.59 2.65 0.36
N ILE A 57 -19.52 1.72 0.59
CA ILE A 57 -20.94 2.01 0.79
C ILE A 57 -21.21 2.13 2.30
N TYR A 58 -21.79 3.26 2.71
CA TYR A 58 -22.19 3.47 4.11
C TYR A 58 -23.19 2.38 4.54
N GLY A 59 -22.87 1.66 5.61
CA GLY A 59 -23.69 0.55 6.13
C GLY A 59 -23.39 -0.84 5.55
N LEU A 60 -22.48 -0.94 4.58
CA LEU A 60 -21.96 -2.23 4.06
C LEU A 60 -20.49 -2.41 4.47
N ASP A 61 -19.62 -1.48 4.07
CA ASP A 61 -18.16 -1.63 4.19
C ASP A 61 -17.51 -0.55 5.08
N TYR A 62 -18.32 0.37 5.63
CA TYR A 62 -17.85 1.53 6.40
C TYR A 62 -17.35 1.19 7.81
N THR A 63 -17.77 0.06 8.38
CA THR A 63 -17.44 -0.31 9.78
C THR A 63 -16.15 -1.10 9.92
N ASP A 64 -15.64 -1.69 8.84
CA ASP A 64 -14.44 -2.53 8.84
C ASP A 64 -13.17 -1.68 8.62
N THR A 65 -12.97 -0.68 9.49
CA THR A 65 -11.73 0.11 9.48
C THR A 65 -10.69 -0.57 10.35
N PHE A 66 -9.84 -1.39 9.74
CA PHE A 66 -8.66 -1.94 10.42
C PHE A 66 -7.50 -0.93 10.34
N SER A 67 -7.12 -0.38 11.50
CA SER A 67 -5.90 0.43 11.62
C SER A 67 -4.88 -0.35 12.44
N SER A 68 -3.76 -0.72 11.83
CA SER A 68 -2.66 -1.43 12.51
C SER A 68 -1.81 -0.48 13.36
N VAL A 69 -2.44 0.36 14.19
CA VAL A 69 -1.74 1.31 15.04
C VAL A 69 -1.49 0.68 16.40
N VAL A 70 -0.22 0.38 16.67
CA VAL A 70 0.21 -0.05 18.00
C VAL A 70 -0.06 1.07 19.01
N LYS A 71 -0.69 0.72 20.14
CA LYS A 71 -0.93 1.68 21.23
C LYS A 71 0.40 2.15 21.83
N ILE A 72 0.54 3.46 22.03
CA ILE A 72 1.74 4.07 22.62
C ILE A 72 2.09 3.48 24.00
N ALA A 73 1.08 3.08 24.77
CA ALA A 73 1.27 2.42 26.07
C ALA A 73 2.03 1.10 25.94
N SER A 74 1.73 0.30 24.92
CA SER A 74 2.43 -0.97 24.64
C SER A 74 3.88 -0.72 24.25
N ILE A 75 4.15 0.30 23.42
CA ILE A 75 5.53 0.68 23.04
C ILE A 75 6.32 1.09 24.29
N ARG A 76 5.75 1.94 25.16
CA ARG A 76 6.39 2.37 26.40
C ARG A 76 6.70 1.21 27.33
N LEU A 77 5.77 0.25 27.46
CA LEU A 77 5.98 -0.94 28.27
C LEU A 77 7.17 -1.77 27.78
N ILE A 78 7.25 -2.01 26.46
CA ILE A 78 8.37 -2.77 25.86
C ILE A 78 9.70 -2.04 26.08
N LEU A 79 9.73 -0.72 25.85
CA LEU A 79 10.94 0.09 26.09
C LEU A 79 11.37 0.09 27.56
N PHE A 80 10.40 0.15 28.48
CA PHE A 80 10.67 0.07 29.92
C PHE A 80 11.28 -1.28 30.31
N MET A 81 10.72 -2.39 29.82
CA MET A 81 11.27 -3.73 30.05
C MET A 81 12.68 -3.89 29.46
N ALA A 82 12.91 -3.37 28.26
CA ALA A 82 14.23 -3.39 27.63
C ALA A 82 15.25 -2.58 28.44
N ALA A 83 14.86 -1.41 28.94
CA ALA A 83 15.72 -0.58 29.79
C ALA A 83 16.06 -1.25 31.14
N MET A 84 15.07 -1.84 31.80
CA MET A 84 15.27 -2.59 33.05
C MET A 84 16.18 -3.81 32.87
N SER A 85 16.06 -4.47 31.73
CA SER A 85 16.79 -5.71 31.43
C SER A 85 18.12 -5.46 30.71
N HIS A 86 18.49 -4.18 30.51
CA HIS A 86 19.68 -3.75 29.75
C HIS A 86 19.77 -4.39 28.35
N TRP A 87 18.62 -4.54 27.68
CA TRP A 87 18.58 -5.11 26.33
C TRP A 87 18.98 -4.10 25.26
N PRO A 88 19.76 -4.51 24.25
CA PRO A 88 20.04 -3.66 23.10
C PRO A 88 18.75 -3.44 22.30
N LEU A 89 18.51 -2.19 21.91
CA LEU A 89 17.39 -1.79 21.07
C LEU A 89 17.89 -1.40 19.68
N PHE A 90 17.22 -1.91 18.65
CA PHE A 90 17.50 -1.58 17.26
C PHE A 90 16.24 -1.02 16.62
N GLN A 91 16.39 0.06 15.86
CA GLN A 91 15.31 0.66 15.09
C GLN A 91 15.48 0.32 13.61
N LEU A 92 14.44 -0.22 12.99
CA LEU A 92 14.37 -0.47 11.56
C LEU A 92 13.30 0.44 10.95
N ASP A 93 13.70 1.32 10.04
CA ASP A 93 12.79 2.12 9.23
C ASP A 93 12.67 1.48 7.83
N ILE A 94 11.49 0.94 7.52
CA ILE A 94 11.24 0.23 6.27
C ILE A 94 10.68 1.23 5.25
N LYS A 95 11.40 1.45 4.15
CA LYS A 95 11.04 2.45 3.13
C LYS A 95 9.69 2.22 2.47
N ASN A 96 9.27 0.95 2.36
CA ASN A 96 8.01 0.51 1.78
C ASN A 96 7.36 -0.50 2.73
N ALA A 97 6.64 -0.02 3.73
CA ALA A 97 5.89 -0.88 4.64
C ALA A 97 4.59 -1.34 3.93
N PHE A 98 4.70 -2.33 3.05
CA PHE A 98 3.54 -3.08 2.60
C PHE A 98 3.15 -4.07 3.71
N LEU A 99 1.88 -4.12 4.07
CA LEU A 99 1.38 -5.18 4.93
C LEU A 99 1.48 -6.48 4.13
N HIS A 100 2.38 -7.39 4.52
CA HIS A 100 2.43 -8.76 3.98
C HIS A 100 1.33 -9.64 4.60
N GLY A 101 0.09 -9.15 4.55
CA GLY A 101 -1.09 -9.91 4.92
C GLY A 101 -1.77 -10.41 3.66
N ASN A 102 -2.33 -11.62 3.71
CA ASN A 102 -3.27 -12.04 2.68
C ASN A 102 -4.53 -11.17 2.82
N LEU A 103 -5.03 -10.70 1.68
CA LEU A 103 -6.35 -10.10 1.60
C LEU A 103 -7.35 -11.22 1.33
N ASP A 104 -8.36 -11.37 2.19
CA ASP A 104 -9.40 -12.39 2.00
C ASP A 104 -10.35 -11.99 0.87
N GLU A 105 -10.48 -10.68 0.61
CA GLU A 105 -11.29 -10.12 -0.47
C GLU A 105 -10.52 -10.00 -1.80
N GLU A 106 -11.24 -10.30 -2.88
CA GLU A 106 -10.74 -10.11 -4.24
C GLU A 106 -11.08 -8.69 -4.74
N VAL A 107 -10.05 -7.89 -5.03
CA VAL A 107 -10.20 -6.50 -5.48
C VAL A 107 -9.64 -6.34 -6.89
N TYR A 108 -10.46 -5.82 -7.80
CA TYR A 108 -10.05 -5.50 -9.17
C TYR A 108 -9.84 -4.00 -9.34
N MET A 109 -8.72 -3.60 -9.92
CA MET A 109 -8.38 -2.19 -10.13
C MET A 109 -8.11 -1.90 -11.61
N GLU A 110 -8.56 -0.73 -12.09
CA GLU A 110 -8.25 -0.26 -13.44
C GLU A 110 -6.74 -0.03 -13.60
N GLN A 111 -6.18 -0.46 -14.74
CA GLN A 111 -4.79 -0.15 -15.08
C GLN A 111 -4.63 1.34 -15.43
N PRO A 112 -3.51 1.98 -15.06
CA PRO A 112 -3.17 3.30 -15.57
C PRO A 112 -3.05 3.28 -17.10
N PRO A 113 -3.56 4.28 -17.84
CA PRO A 113 -3.55 4.32 -19.31
C PRO A 113 -2.16 4.16 -19.92
N ASP A 114 -1.15 4.71 -19.26
CA ASP A 114 0.24 4.68 -19.73
C ASP A 114 0.94 3.34 -19.47
N PHE A 115 0.26 2.41 -18.80
CA PHE A 115 0.82 1.13 -18.32
C PHE A 115 -0.09 -0.07 -18.65
N ILE A 116 -0.88 0.01 -19.73
CA ILE A 116 -1.80 -1.08 -20.11
C ILE A 116 -1.02 -2.30 -20.61
N ALA A 117 -1.01 -3.37 -19.82
CA ALA A 117 -0.62 -4.70 -20.26
C ALA A 117 -1.87 -5.51 -20.67
N ARG A 118 -1.72 -6.38 -21.69
CA ARG A 118 -2.77 -7.36 -22.02
C ARG A 118 -2.73 -8.46 -20.97
N GLY A 119 -3.82 -8.63 -20.22
CA GLY A 119 -4.00 -9.80 -19.36
C GLY A 119 -3.90 -11.06 -20.19
N GLY A 120 -3.06 -12.00 -19.77
CA GLY A 120 -2.89 -13.28 -20.45
C GLY A 120 -4.21 -14.02 -20.46
N GLY A 121 -4.87 -14.06 -21.61
CA GLY A 121 -6.02 -14.91 -21.84
C GLY A 121 -5.58 -16.37 -21.80
N GLY A 122 -5.77 -17.02 -20.65
CA GLY A 122 -5.95 -18.47 -20.60
C GLY A 122 -7.26 -18.79 -21.31
N GLY A 123 -7.16 -19.17 -22.59
CA GLY A 123 -8.26 -19.77 -23.31
C GLY A 123 -8.50 -21.21 -22.85
N VAL A 124 -9.79 -21.56 -22.90
CA VAL A 124 -10.45 -22.87 -22.72
C VAL A 124 -10.71 -23.29 -21.28
#